data_AF-A0A402DGN3-F1
#
_entry.id   AF-A0A402DGN3-F1
#
_cell.length_a   1.000
_cell.length_b   1.000
_cell.length_c   1.000
_cell.angle_alpha   90.00
_cell.angle_beta   90.00
_cell.angle_gamma   90.00
#
_symmetry.space_group_name_H-M   'P 1'
#
loop_
_entity.id
_entity.type
_entity.pdbx_description
1 polymer ?
#
loop_
_entity_poly.entity_id
_entity_poly.type
_entity_poly.pdbx_seq_one_letter_code
_entity_poly.pdbx_strand_id
1 'polypeptide(L)'
;MRNAGDLPPSVHIQKDLVFWDFIPPDSQIEELVVIYRALEILLDEINQSNNQRVIRYTIEVHGEQEKVTLAANWEDAVQVLQLPDCRNDKEELKRQLDELIYTAETPAQKQQIQEKLESYLQKRLSDFRRQGAEDNPRYLRERNIIREFSTANRLKPSPSSDAQSPTKTERQQESTSSSNPVLGFEIDSGYEKYEQYLAQLWNLKVPLDAFISAARSKASELQLDGQKAEAIWNKFINPSPPPLTPQEVEYEKYLGDLSNLNVPPEAFMSSAEAKASALGLDSQKADAIRNRFLS
;
A
#
# COMPACT_ATOMS: atom_id res chain seq x y z
N MET A 1 15.09 46.11 -16.18
CA MET A 1 14.06 45.97 -15.13
C MET A 1 12.76 45.60 -15.81
N ARG A 2 12.46 44.29 -15.89
CA ARG A 2 11.17 43.80 -16.38
C ARG A 2 10.25 43.66 -15.17
N ASN A 3 9.05 44.24 -15.27
CA ASN A 3 8.08 44.29 -14.19
C ASN A 3 7.63 42.88 -13.81
N ALA A 4 7.59 42.61 -12.50
CA ALA A 4 7.17 41.34 -11.90
C ALA A 4 5.65 41.05 -12.01
N GLY A 5 4.99 41.56 -13.06
CA GLY A 5 3.54 41.48 -13.27
C GLY A 5 3.10 40.73 -14.51
N ASP A 6 4.04 40.18 -15.29
CA ASP A 6 3.76 39.60 -16.63
C ASP A 6 4.00 38.09 -16.72
N LEU A 7 4.11 37.39 -15.58
CA LEU A 7 4.03 35.93 -15.58
C LEU A 7 2.54 35.57 -15.66
N PRO A 8 2.08 34.88 -16.73
CA PRO A 8 0.71 34.40 -16.78
C PRO A 8 0.48 33.54 -15.52
N PRO A 9 -0.64 33.73 -14.80
CA PRO A 9 -0.94 32.84 -13.70
C PRO A 9 -0.95 31.41 -14.26
N SER A 10 -0.17 30.52 -13.65
CA SER A 10 -0.22 29.09 -14.00
C SER A 10 -1.69 28.67 -14.04
N VAL A 11 -2.09 28.14 -15.20
CA VAL A 11 -3.48 28.05 -15.68
C VAL A 11 -4.41 27.27 -14.74
N HIS A 12 -3.85 26.54 -13.78
CA HIS A 12 -4.56 25.57 -12.94
C HIS A 12 -5.21 26.15 -11.67
N ILE A 13 -4.93 27.40 -11.29
CA ILE A 13 -5.66 28.08 -10.20
C ILE A 13 -6.98 28.71 -10.72
N GLN A 14 -7.11 28.91 -12.04
CA GLN A 14 -8.23 29.63 -12.64
C GLN A 14 -9.38 28.75 -13.13
N LYS A 15 -9.17 27.45 -13.29
CA LYS A 15 -10.27 26.51 -13.51
C LYS A 15 -10.73 26.04 -12.14
N ASP A 16 -11.97 26.35 -11.77
CA ASP A 16 -12.65 25.72 -10.64
C ASP A 16 -12.35 24.22 -10.70
N LEU A 17 -11.47 23.73 -9.80
CA LEU A 17 -11.24 22.30 -9.68
C LEU A 17 -12.59 21.72 -9.32
N VAL A 18 -13.22 21.07 -10.29
CA VAL A 18 -14.39 20.23 -10.05
C VAL A 18 -13.90 19.17 -9.07
N PHE A 19 -14.29 19.32 -7.80
CA PHE A 19 -13.92 18.42 -6.72
C PHE A 19 -14.31 16.98 -7.13
N TRP A 20 -13.33 16.16 -7.48
CA TRP A 20 -13.51 14.72 -7.71
C TRP A 20 -13.22 13.96 -6.42
N ASP A 21 -13.84 14.36 -5.31
CA ASP A 21 -13.74 13.69 -3.99
C ASP A 21 -14.19 12.20 -4.04
N PHE A 22 -14.72 11.75 -5.16
CA PHE A 22 -15.21 10.39 -5.40
C PHE A 22 -14.20 9.45 -6.06
N ILE A 23 -13.11 9.96 -6.64
CA ILE A 23 -12.07 9.12 -7.27
C ILE A 23 -10.88 9.07 -6.31
N PRO A 24 -10.53 7.89 -5.76
CA PRO A 24 -9.33 7.77 -4.96
C PRO A 24 -8.12 8.18 -5.80
N PRO A 25 -7.20 8.99 -5.25
CA PRO A 25 -6.03 9.43 -6.00
C PRO A 25 -5.22 8.24 -6.49
N ASP A 26 -4.69 8.35 -7.71
CA ASP A 26 -3.78 7.36 -8.27
C ASP A 26 -2.58 7.18 -7.32
N SER A 27 -2.38 5.95 -6.82
CA SER A 27 -1.33 5.64 -5.85
C SER A 27 0.06 5.92 -6.39
N GLN A 28 0.28 5.78 -7.71
CA GLN A 28 1.57 6.10 -8.33
C GLN A 28 1.86 7.61 -8.32
N ILE A 29 0.83 8.45 -8.49
CA ILE A 29 0.98 9.90 -8.40
C ILE A 29 1.19 10.33 -6.96
N GLU A 30 0.47 9.72 -6.02
CA GLU A 30 0.66 9.95 -4.58
C GLU A 30 2.11 9.62 -4.18
N GLU A 31 2.64 8.46 -4.60
CA GLU A 31 4.03 8.05 -4.39
C GLU A 31 5.01 9.10 -4.93
N LEU A 32 4.83 9.53 -6.18
CA LEU A 32 5.70 10.53 -6.80
C LEU A 32 5.66 11.86 -6.06
N VAL A 33 4.49 12.36 -5.65
CA VAL A 33 4.37 13.62 -4.91
C VAL A 33 5.09 13.55 -3.56
N VAL A 34 5.01 12.41 -2.86
CA VAL A 34 5.77 12.19 -1.62
C VAL A 34 7.28 12.26 -1.89
N ILE A 35 7.77 11.62 -2.95
CA ILE A 35 9.18 11.65 -3.34
C ILE A 35 9.63 13.06 -3.75
N TYR A 36 8.86 13.75 -4.60
CA TYR A 36 9.17 15.11 -5.02
C TYR A 36 9.24 16.07 -3.83
N ARG A 37 8.33 15.91 -2.86
CA ARG A 37 8.35 16.68 -1.62
C ARG A 37 9.57 16.36 -0.76
N ALA A 38 9.90 15.09 -0.60
CA ALA A 38 11.02 14.65 0.22
C ALA A 38 12.38 15.06 -0.35
N LEU A 39 12.48 15.13 -1.68
CA LEU A 39 13.68 15.56 -2.40
C LEU A 39 13.73 17.06 -2.71
N GLU A 40 12.72 17.82 -2.26
CA GLU A 40 12.62 19.27 -2.45
C GLU A 40 12.51 19.70 -3.93
N ILE A 41 12.02 18.80 -4.79
CA ILE A 41 11.64 19.09 -6.18
C ILE A 41 10.31 19.87 -6.20
N LEU A 42 9.36 19.45 -5.37
CA LEU A 42 8.18 20.23 -5.03
C LEU A 42 8.36 20.88 -3.66
N LEU A 43 8.07 22.18 -3.60
CA LEU A 43 8.25 23.02 -2.43
C LEU A 43 6.93 23.66 -2.01
N ASP A 44 6.76 23.80 -0.71
CA ASP A 44 5.65 24.49 -0.08
C ASP A 44 6.10 25.91 0.26
N GLU A 45 5.61 26.89 -0.49
CA GLU A 45 6.03 28.29 -0.42
C GLU A 45 4.85 29.23 -0.20
N ILE A 46 5.13 30.44 0.28
CA ILE A 46 4.15 31.53 0.31
C ILE A 46 4.30 32.34 -0.98
N ASN A 47 3.24 32.42 -1.76
CA ASN A 47 3.20 33.28 -2.92
C ASN A 47 3.20 34.76 -2.49
N GLN A 48 4.25 35.49 -2.82
CA GLN A 48 4.43 36.87 -2.40
C GLN A 48 3.36 37.83 -2.95
N SER A 49 2.71 37.50 -4.07
CA SER A 49 1.71 38.38 -4.68
C SER A 49 0.35 38.37 -3.97
N ASN A 50 -0.04 37.25 -3.37
CA ASN A 50 -1.35 37.07 -2.74
C ASN A 50 -1.27 36.53 -1.30
N ASN A 51 -0.07 36.31 -0.77
CA ASN A 51 0.23 35.77 0.55
C ASN A 51 -0.44 34.40 0.85
N GLN A 52 -0.72 33.63 -0.19
CA GLN A 52 -1.29 32.28 -0.07
C GLN A 52 -0.19 31.23 -0.09
N ARG A 53 -0.38 30.18 0.71
CA ARG A 53 0.47 28.98 0.69
C ARG A 53 0.18 28.20 -0.60
N VAL A 54 1.23 27.79 -1.30
CA VAL A 54 1.16 27.15 -2.62
C VAL A 54 2.27 26.11 -2.78
N ILE A 55 2.02 25.10 -3.59
CA ILE A 55 3.00 24.09 -3.99
C ILE A 55 3.62 24.50 -5.34
N ARG A 56 4.95 24.55 -5.40
CA ARG A 56 5.72 25.05 -6.55
C ARG A 56 6.88 24.14 -6.89
N TYR A 57 7.29 24.20 -8.15
CA TYR A 57 8.58 23.69 -8.62
C TYR A 57 9.28 24.76 -9.45
N THR A 58 10.56 24.56 -9.72
CA THR A 58 11.37 25.49 -10.51
C THR A 58 11.75 24.83 -11.82
N ILE A 59 11.68 25.57 -12.91
CA ILE A 59 12.14 25.14 -14.23
C ILE A 59 13.22 26.08 -14.73
N GLU A 60 14.12 25.59 -15.58
CA GLU A 60 15.11 26.42 -16.26
C GLU A 60 14.61 26.75 -17.67
N VAL A 61 14.38 28.03 -17.95
CA VAL A 61 13.89 28.53 -19.22
C VAL A 61 14.89 29.57 -19.73
N HIS A 62 15.58 29.26 -20.84
CA HIS A 62 16.62 30.12 -21.43
C HIS A 62 17.75 30.51 -20.46
N GLY A 63 18.09 29.63 -19.51
CA GLY A 63 19.12 29.88 -18.49
C GLY A 63 18.63 30.66 -17.27
N GLU A 64 17.35 31.04 -17.21
CA GLU A 64 16.73 31.66 -16.05
C GLU A 64 15.86 30.65 -15.29
N GLN A 65 15.90 30.69 -13.96
CA GLN A 65 15.02 29.87 -13.11
C GLN A 65 13.65 30.53 -12.97
N GLU A 66 12.61 29.85 -13.46
CA GLU A 66 11.22 30.26 -13.34
C GLU A 66 10.48 29.38 -12.32
N LYS A 67 9.69 30.02 -11.45
CA LYS A 67 8.86 29.31 -10.45
C LYS A 67 7.47 29.07 -11.01
N VAL A 68 7.10 27.80 -11.16
CA VAL A 68 5.77 27.39 -11.61
C VAL A 68 4.91 27.03 -10.40
N THR A 69 3.67 27.53 -10.36
CA THR A 69 2.71 27.18 -9.31
C THR A 69 1.86 26.01 -9.75
N LEU A 70 1.99 24.88 -9.05
CA LEU A 70 1.29 23.66 -9.38
C LEU A 70 -0.09 23.60 -8.72
N ALA A 71 -0.16 23.83 -7.41
CA ALA A 71 -1.38 23.63 -6.63
C ALA A 71 -1.41 24.49 -5.35
N ALA A 72 -2.56 24.55 -4.67
CA ALA A 72 -2.70 25.27 -3.40
C ALA A 72 -2.19 24.46 -2.19
N ASN A 73 -2.29 23.13 -2.24
CA ASN A 73 -1.85 22.23 -1.18
C ASN A 73 -1.39 20.88 -1.76
N TRP A 74 -0.93 19.98 -0.89
CA TRP A 74 -0.38 18.68 -1.28
C TRP A 74 -1.44 17.72 -1.84
N GLU A 75 -2.65 17.74 -1.28
CA GLU A 75 -3.78 16.96 -1.76
C GLU A 75 -4.20 17.38 -3.18
N ASP A 76 -4.25 18.68 -3.45
CA ASP A 76 -4.53 19.24 -4.76
C ASP A 76 -3.41 18.92 -5.75
N ALA A 77 -2.14 18.94 -5.33
CA ALA A 77 -1.00 18.60 -6.20
C ALA A 77 -1.13 17.17 -6.77
N VAL A 78 -1.60 16.22 -5.96
CA VAL A 78 -1.85 14.85 -6.40
C VAL A 78 -2.97 14.79 -7.45
N GLN A 79 -4.04 15.58 -7.28
CA GLN A 79 -5.15 15.62 -8.23
C GLN A 79 -4.78 16.33 -9.53
N VAL A 80 -4.09 17.47 -9.43
CA VAL A 80 -3.64 18.27 -10.58
C VAL A 80 -2.75 17.44 -11.49
N LEU A 81 -1.79 16.69 -10.95
CA LEU A 81 -0.89 15.83 -11.74
C LEU A 81 -1.57 14.62 -12.42
N GLN A 82 -2.82 14.31 -12.05
CA GLN A 82 -3.63 13.30 -12.76
C GLN A 82 -4.36 13.90 -13.97
N LEU A 83 -4.49 15.23 -14.05
CA LEU A 83 -5.21 15.87 -15.14
C LEU A 83 -4.40 15.81 -16.44
N PRO A 84 -5.03 15.49 -17.59
CA PRO A 84 -4.36 15.50 -18.89
C PRO A 84 -3.70 16.85 -19.22
N ASP A 85 -4.32 17.95 -18.78
CA ASP A 85 -3.81 19.32 -18.97
C ASP A 85 -2.45 19.56 -18.28
N CYS A 86 -2.14 18.80 -17.21
CA CYS A 86 -0.92 18.96 -16.41
C CYS A 86 0.15 17.93 -16.78
N ARG A 87 0.02 17.30 -17.97
CA ARG A 87 0.97 16.30 -18.46
C ARG A 87 2.39 16.84 -18.55
N ASN A 88 2.56 18.08 -19.01
CA ASN A 88 3.87 18.71 -19.13
C ASN A 88 4.53 18.88 -17.75
N ASP A 89 3.77 19.30 -16.74
CA ASP A 89 4.28 19.49 -15.38
C ASP A 89 4.72 18.14 -14.79
N LYS A 90 3.92 17.08 -15.01
CA LYS A 90 4.27 15.72 -14.61
C LYS A 90 5.56 15.24 -15.30
N GLU A 91 5.70 15.47 -16.60
CA GLU A 91 6.88 15.07 -17.36
C GLU A 91 8.13 15.85 -16.90
N GLU A 92 8.01 17.14 -16.60
CA GLU A 92 9.12 17.96 -16.11
C GLU A 92 9.56 17.55 -14.68
N LEU A 93 8.63 17.34 -13.76
CA LEU A 93 8.95 16.85 -12.41
C LEU A 93 9.63 15.49 -12.46
N LYS A 94 9.16 14.60 -13.35
CA LYS A 94 9.81 13.31 -13.58
C LYS A 94 11.21 13.49 -14.16
N ARG A 95 11.39 14.38 -15.14
CA ARG A 95 12.72 14.69 -15.71
C ARG A 95 13.69 15.15 -14.64
N GLN A 96 13.28 16.05 -13.73
CA GLN A 96 14.12 16.52 -12.63
C GLN A 96 14.50 15.41 -11.65
N LEU A 97 13.56 14.52 -11.33
CA LEU A 97 13.83 13.36 -10.49
C LEU A 97 14.82 12.40 -11.15
N ASP A 98 14.59 12.06 -12.43
CA ASP A 98 15.45 11.17 -13.20
C ASP A 98 16.86 11.76 -13.33
N GLU A 99 16.99 13.07 -13.57
CA GLU A 99 18.26 13.80 -13.61
C GLU A 99 18.99 13.78 -12.25
N LEU A 100 18.27 13.99 -11.15
CA LEU A 100 18.82 13.94 -9.80
C LEU A 100 19.37 12.55 -9.47
N ILE A 101 18.65 11.49 -9.85
CA ILE A 101 19.09 10.10 -9.64
C ILE A 101 20.26 9.77 -10.57
N TYR A 102 20.20 10.16 -11.84
CA TYR A 102 21.23 9.90 -12.83
C TYR A 102 22.55 10.58 -12.46
N THR A 103 22.50 11.83 -11.99
CA THR A 103 23.69 12.59 -11.57
C THR A 103 24.33 12.02 -10.30
N ALA A 104 23.57 11.28 -9.49
CA ALA A 104 24.04 10.62 -8.28
C ALA A 104 24.69 9.26 -8.58
N GLU A 105 25.77 9.27 -9.36
CA GLU A 105 26.53 8.05 -9.69
C GLU A 105 27.36 7.55 -8.52
N THR A 106 27.90 8.47 -7.70
CA THR A 106 28.80 8.11 -6.60
C THR A 106 28.03 7.68 -5.34
N PRO A 107 28.60 6.78 -4.51
CA PRO A 107 28.00 6.40 -3.23
C PRO A 107 27.72 7.59 -2.32
N ALA A 108 28.59 8.62 -2.34
CA ALA A 108 28.42 9.83 -1.53
C ALA A 108 27.20 10.66 -1.97
N GLN A 109 26.96 10.80 -3.27
CA GLN A 109 25.78 11.50 -3.79
C GLN A 109 24.49 10.72 -3.49
N LYS A 110 24.52 9.38 -3.62
CA LYS A 110 23.38 8.53 -3.24
C LYS A 110 23.06 8.63 -1.76
N GLN A 111 24.10 8.73 -0.92
CA GLN A 111 23.93 8.98 0.51
C GLN A 111 23.29 10.35 0.78
N GLN A 112 23.66 11.41 0.06
CA GLN A 112 23.00 12.72 0.20
C GLN A 112 21.51 12.67 -0.13
N ILE A 113 21.11 11.93 -1.17
CA ILE A 113 19.69 11.70 -1.49
C ILE A 113 19.02 10.97 -0.33
N GLN A 114 19.65 9.91 0.19
CA GLN A 114 19.12 9.16 1.34
C GLN A 114 18.96 10.05 2.59
N GLU A 115 19.92 10.94 2.87
CA GLU A 115 19.86 11.88 3.99
C GLU A 115 18.71 12.89 3.85
N LYS A 116 18.41 13.37 2.63
CA LYS A 116 17.23 14.20 2.37
C LYS A 116 15.94 13.44 2.67
N LEU A 117 15.82 12.20 2.20
CA LEU A 117 14.66 11.34 2.43
C LEU A 117 14.45 11.06 3.94
N GLU A 118 15.52 10.80 4.68
CA GLU A 118 15.47 10.59 6.12
C GLU A 118 15.12 11.87 6.88
N SER A 119 15.70 13.01 6.48
CA SER A 119 15.38 14.32 7.06
C SER A 119 13.91 14.68 6.88
N TYR A 120 13.35 14.38 5.71
CA TYR A 120 11.92 14.50 5.46
C TYR A 120 11.11 13.67 6.45
N LEU A 121 11.41 12.38 6.62
CA LEU A 121 10.69 11.50 7.56
C LEU A 121 10.78 12.00 9.01
N GLN A 122 11.94 12.51 9.44
CA GLN A 122 12.10 13.10 10.78
C GLN A 122 11.22 14.34 10.98
N LYS A 123 11.09 15.17 9.93
CA LYS A 123 10.16 16.31 9.95
C LYS A 123 8.71 15.83 10.07
N ARG A 124 8.33 14.78 9.31
CA ARG A 124 6.98 14.20 9.37
C ARG A 124 6.64 13.60 10.73
N LEU A 125 7.59 12.94 11.40
CA LEU A 125 7.42 12.49 12.79
C LEU A 125 7.10 13.64 13.73
N SER A 126 7.78 14.77 13.54
CA SER A 126 7.53 15.96 14.34
C SER A 126 6.16 16.58 14.05
N ASP A 127 5.74 16.64 12.78
CA ASP A 127 4.40 17.08 12.38
C ASP A 127 3.29 16.23 13.02
N PHE A 128 3.50 14.91 13.09
CA PHE A 128 2.53 13.96 13.64
C PHE A 128 2.73 13.63 15.12
N ARG A 129 3.58 14.37 15.86
CA ARG A 129 3.87 14.08 17.28
C ARG A 129 2.61 13.99 18.15
N ARG A 130 1.59 14.80 17.85
CA ARG A 130 0.30 14.82 18.57
C ARG A 130 -0.74 13.85 18.00
N GLN A 131 -0.42 13.15 16.92
CA GLN A 131 -1.30 12.29 16.13
C GLN A 131 -0.77 10.86 16.02
N GLY A 132 -0.04 10.39 17.03
CA GLY A 132 0.53 9.03 17.07
C GLY A 132 1.95 8.89 16.50
N ALA A 133 2.55 9.95 15.95
CA ALA A 133 3.91 9.97 15.43
C ALA A 133 4.25 8.77 14.51
N GLU A 134 4.97 7.78 15.03
CA GLU A 134 5.38 6.57 14.31
C GLU A 134 4.20 5.64 13.96
N ASP A 135 3.13 5.66 14.76
CA ASP A 135 1.92 4.87 14.54
C ASP A 135 0.90 5.59 13.63
N ASN A 136 1.22 6.81 13.18
CA ASN A 136 0.33 7.55 12.29
C ASN A 136 0.27 6.86 10.92
N PRO A 137 -0.93 6.52 10.41
CA PRO A 137 -1.06 5.77 9.15
C PRO A 137 -0.52 6.54 7.94
N ARG A 138 -0.59 7.89 7.94
CA ARG A 138 0.01 8.72 6.87
C ARG A 138 1.53 8.67 6.92
N TYR A 139 2.12 8.74 8.12
CA TYR A 139 3.56 8.59 8.29
C TYR A 139 4.04 7.20 7.85
N LEU A 140 3.37 6.13 8.27
CA LEU A 140 3.71 4.76 7.90
C LEU A 140 3.67 4.55 6.38
N ARG A 141 2.66 5.12 5.71
CA ARG A 141 2.57 5.12 4.25
C ARG A 141 3.75 5.85 3.61
N GLU A 142 4.00 7.09 3.98
CA GLU A 142 5.11 7.90 3.42
C GLU A 142 6.47 7.21 3.66
N ARG A 143 6.66 6.59 4.82
CA ARG A 143 7.87 5.81 5.15
C ARG A 143 8.04 4.58 4.25
N ASN A 144 6.96 3.88 3.93
CA ASN A 144 7.01 2.72 3.04
C ASN A 144 7.35 3.15 1.61
N ILE A 145 6.72 4.21 1.11
CA ILE A 145 7.00 4.81 -0.21
C ILE A 145 8.49 5.15 -0.32
N ILE A 146 9.03 5.87 0.67
CA ILE A 146 10.45 6.24 0.70
C ILE A 146 11.36 5.01 0.76
N ARG A 147 11.01 3.99 1.56
CA ARG A 147 11.78 2.74 1.66
C ARG A 147 11.83 2.01 0.31
N GLU A 148 10.70 1.90 -0.38
CA GLU A 148 10.61 1.26 -1.69
C GLU A 148 11.43 2.03 -2.72
N PHE A 149 11.31 3.36 -2.75
CA PHE A 149 12.11 4.23 -3.61
C PHE A 149 13.62 4.09 -3.37
N SER A 150 14.06 4.11 -2.11
CA SER A 150 15.48 3.92 -1.77
C SER A 150 16.01 2.55 -2.19
N THR A 151 15.18 1.51 -2.12
CA THR A 151 15.54 0.14 -2.50
C THR A 151 15.61 0.02 -4.02
N ALA A 152 14.61 0.54 -4.74
CA ALA A 152 14.55 0.51 -6.20
C ALA A 152 15.77 1.22 -6.84
N ASN A 153 16.20 2.35 -6.25
CA ASN A 153 17.32 3.16 -6.76
C ASN A 153 18.68 2.78 -6.17
N ARG A 154 18.75 1.72 -5.35
CA ARG A 154 20.00 1.26 -4.68
C ARG A 154 20.74 2.40 -3.97
N LEU A 155 20.00 3.23 -3.24
CA LEU A 155 20.56 4.39 -2.53
C LEU A 155 21.34 4.00 -1.28
N LYS A 156 21.06 2.82 -0.71
CA LYS A 156 21.85 2.25 0.38
C LYS A 156 23.08 1.51 -0.19
N PRO A 157 24.26 1.67 0.41
CA PRO A 157 25.38 0.80 0.07
C PRO A 157 24.97 -0.63 0.37
N SER A 158 25.05 -1.50 -0.64
CA SER A 158 25.02 -2.95 -0.42
C SER A 158 26.05 -3.25 0.67
N PRO A 159 25.73 -4.02 1.72
CA PRO A 159 26.78 -4.59 2.54
C PRO A 159 27.62 -5.43 1.57
N SER A 160 28.81 -4.93 1.24
CA SER A 160 29.82 -5.71 0.55
C SER A 160 30.06 -6.95 1.40
N SER A 161 29.71 -8.09 0.83
CA SER A 161 30.09 -9.41 1.29
C SER A 161 31.62 -9.44 1.36
N ASP A 162 32.17 -9.20 2.54
CA ASP A 162 33.51 -9.58 2.98
C ASP A 162 33.78 -8.98 4.37
N ALA A 163 33.37 -9.69 5.41
CA ALA A 163 34.03 -9.68 6.72
C ALA A 163 33.61 -10.93 7.48
N GLN A 164 34.48 -11.92 7.45
CA GLN A 164 34.45 -13.12 8.28
C GLN A 164 34.32 -12.74 9.76
N SER A 165 33.31 -13.29 10.43
CA SER A 165 33.24 -13.30 11.90
C SER A 165 34.02 -14.50 12.43
N PRO A 166 35.00 -14.32 13.34
CA PRO A 166 35.35 -15.33 14.32
C PRO A 166 34.76 -14.97 15.69
N THR A 167 33.81 -15.80 16.11
CA THR A 167 33.78 -16.56 17.37
C THR A 167 34.09 -15.90 18.73
N LYS A 168 33.05 -15.98 19.58
CA LYS A 168 32.98 -16.16 21.07
C LYS A 168 33.58 -15.11 22.02
N THR A 169 32.76 -14.71 23.00
CA THR A 169 32.85 -15.22 24.39
C THR A 169 31.53 -14.98 25.16
N GLU A 170 31.02 -16.07 25.74
CA GLU A 170 29.90 -16.16 26.69
C GLU A 170 30.29 -15.72 28.11
N ARG A 171 29.34 -15.16 28.87
CA ARG A 171 28.75 -15.72 30.12
C ARG A 171 27.89 -14.66 30.82
N GLN A 172 26.58 -14.85 30.99
CA GLN A 172 25.81 -15.78 31.85
C GLN A 172 25.51 -15.21 33.24
N GLN A 173 24.22 -15.22 33.62
CA GLN A 173 23.66 -15.93 34.78
C GLN A 173 22.12 -15.91 34.63
N GLU A 174 21.48 -17.03 34.26
CA GLU A 174 20.90 -18.09 35.13
C GLU A 174 19.67 -17.60 35.92
N SER A 175 18.51 -18.26 35.83
CA SER A 175 18.32 -19.59 36.45
C SER A 175 17.10 -20.38 35.91
N THR A 176 17.37 -21.65 35.57
CA THR A 176 16.69 -22.94 35.92
C THR A 176 15.21 -23.20 35.58
N SER A 177 14.92 -24.16 34.67
CA SER A 177 14.62 -25.63 34.88
C SER A 177 13.13 -25.88 35.18
N SER A 178 12.36 -26.76 34.51
CA SER A 178 12.61 -28.16 34.11
C SER A 178 11.66 -28.67 32.99
N SER A 179 12.10 -29.78 32.41
CA SER A 179 11.62 -30.72 31.37
C SER A 179 10.16 -31.25 31.37
N ASN A 180 9.51 -31.17 30.19
CA ASN A 180 8.77 -32.15 29.32
C ASN A 180 8.11 -33.44 29.87
N PRO A 181 7.17 -34.11 29.12
CA PRO A 181 6.18 -33.65 28.12
C PRO A 181 4.77 -34.31 28.27
N VAL A 182 3.78 -33.94 27.43
CA VAL A 182 2.72 -34.79 26.80
C VAL A 182 1.38 -34.05 26.64
N LEU A 183 1.00 -33.90 25.36
CA LEU A 183 -0.32 -33.69 24.75
C LEU A 183 -1.49 -33.19 25.62
N GLY A 184 -1.94 -31.98 25.31
CA GLY A 184 -3.30 -31.53 25.60
C GLY A 184 -3.46 -30.05 25.27
N PHE A 185 -3.84 -29.75 24.02
CA PHE A 185 -4.34 -28.46 23.51
C PHE A 185 -4.35 -27.28 24.50
N GLU A 186 -3.21 -26.63 24.70
CA GLU A 186 -3.19 -25.28 25.27
C GLU A 186 -3.33 -24.29 24.11
N ILE A 187 -4.51 -23.69 24.02
CA ILE A 187 -4.77 -22.54 23.15
C ILE A 187 -3.97 -21.39 23.74
N ASP A 188 -2.79 -21.16 23.19
CA ASP A 188 -1.91 -20.07 23.61
C ASP A 188 -2.58 -18.72 23.38
N SER A 189 -2.60 -17.89 24.43
CA SER A 189 -3.07 -16.49 24.44
C SER A 189 -2.53 -15.60 23.32
N GLY A 190 -1.50 -16.06 22.58
CA GLY A 190 -0.98 -15.41 21.39
C GLY A 190 -1.89 -15.52 20.16
N TYR A 191 -2.59 -16.65 19.96
CA TYR A 191 -3.47 -16.82 18.80
C TYR A 191 -4.77 -16.01 18.92
N GLU A 192 -5.33 -15.85 20.13
CA GLU A 192 -6.48 -14.96 20.35
C GLU A 192 -6.13 -13.49 20.07
N LYS A 193 -4.97 -13.03 20.53
CA LYS A 193 -4.47 -11.67 20.24
C LYS A 193 -4.23 -11.48 18.74
N TYR A 194 -3.75 -12.51 18.06
CA TYR A 194 -3.56 -12.52 16.62
C TYR A 194 -4.89 -12.45 15.87
N GLU A 195 -5.89 -13.24 16.25
CA GLU A 195 -7.23 -13.20 15.64
C GLU A 195 -7.93 -11.86 15.85
N GLN A 196 -7.85 -11.27 17.04
CA GLN A 196 -8.40 -9.92 17.30
C GLN A 196 -7.71 -8.85 16.44
N TYR A 197 -6.39 -8.93 16.28
CA TYR A 197 -5.64 -8.02 15.43
C TYR A 197 -6.07 -8.14 13.96
N LEU A 198 -6.22 -9.37 13.45
CA LEU A 198 -6.69 -9.61 12.09
C LEU A 198 -8.15 -9.14 11.89
N ALA A 199 -9.03 -9.36 12.85
CA ALA A 199 -10.41 -8.89 12.80
C ALA A 199 -10.48 -7.35 12.75
N GLN A 200 -9.60 -6.65 13.48
CA GLN A 200 -9.49 -5.19 13.41
C GLN A 200 -9.02 -4.73 12.03
N LEU A 201 -7.96 -5.33 11.48
CA LEU A 201 -7.48 -5.02 10.14
C LEU A 201 -8.54 -5.28 9.07
N TRP A 202 -9.30 -6.37 9.21
CA TRP A 202 -10.37 -6.73 8.29
C TRP A 202 -11.54 -5.73 8.35
N ASN A 203 -11.96 -5.34 9.55
CA ASN A 203 -13.02 -4.36 9.75
C ASN A 203 -12.63 -2.96 9.21
N LEU A 204 -11.34 -2.65 9.23
CA LEU A 204 -10.78 -1.43 8.65
C LEU A 204 -10.68 -1.47 7.11
N LYS A 205 -11.14 -2.54 6.45
CA LYS A 205 -11.08 -2.74 4.99
C LYS A 205 -9.68 -2.50 4.42
N VAL A 206 -8.66 -2.97 5.13
CA VAL A 206 -7.27 -2.86 4.70
C VAL A 206 -7.08 -3.61 3.36
N PRO A 207 -6.37 -3.04 2.37
CA PRO A 207 -6.08 -3.72 1.11
C PRO A 207 -5.43 -5.09 1.33
N LEU A 208 -5.78 -6.06 0.48
CA LEU A 208 -5.47 -7.47 0.70
C LEU A 208 -3.97 -7.74 0.92
N ASP A 209 -3.10 -7.13 0.12
CA ASP A 209 -1.64 -7.30 0.24
C ASP A 209 -1.06 -6.72 1.54
N ALA A 210 -1.66 -5.62 2.02
CA ALA A 210 -1.30 -4.98 3.28
C ALA A 210 -1.83 -5.78 4.49
N PHE A 211 -3.04 -6.32 4.39
CA PHE A 211 -3.60 -7.27 5.35
C PHE A 211 -2.68 -8.49 5.48
N ILE A 212 -2.22 -8.99 4.33
CA ILE A 212 -1.33 -10.14 4.25
C ILE A 212 0.01 -9.82 4.97
N SER A 213 0.66 -8.74 4.57
CA SER A 213 1.97 -8.41 5.15
C SER A 213 1.88 -8.11 6.66
N ALA A 214 0.80 -7.47 7.11
CA ALA A 214 0.56 -7.18 8.53
C ALA A 214 0.33 -8.46 9.36
N ALA A 215 -0.45 -9.40 8.85
CA ALA A 215 -0.67 -10.70 9.46
C ALA A 215 0.63 -11.50 9.63
N ARG A 216 1.45 -11.63 8.57
CA ARG A 216 2.76 -12.32 8.67
C ARG A 216 3.68 -11.64 9.68
N SER A 217 3.71 -10.32 9.68
CA SER A 217 4.52 -9.54 10.63
C SER A 217 4.06 -9.77 12.07
N LYS A 218 2.75 -9.75 12.33
CA LYS A 218 2.19 -9.97 13.67
C LYS A 218 2.37 -11.41 14.15
N ALA A 219 2.28 -12.38 13.25
CA ALA A 219 2.56 -13.78 13.55
C ALA A 219 4.03 -13.97 13.97
N SER A 220 4.96 -13.34 13.25
CA SER A 220 6.39 -13.37 13.59
C SER A 220 6.70 -12.65 14.91
N GLU A 221 6.02 -11.53 15.19
CA GLU A 221 6.18 -10.78 16.45
C GLU A 221 5.71 -11.59 17.65
N LEU A 222 4.58 -12.30 17.52
CA LEU A 222 4.01 -13.15 18.56
C LEU A 222 4.66 -14.54 18.62
N GLN A 223 5.71 -14.79 17.83
CA GLN A 223 6.40 -16.08 17.71
C GLN A 223 5.43 -17.25 17.48
N LEU A 224 4.38 -17.01 16.70
CA LEU A 224 3.37 -18.02 16.40
C LEU A 224 3.86 -18.97 15.30
N ASP A 225 3.29 -20.17 15.29
CA ASP A 225 3.56 -21.13 14.23
C ASP A 225 3.09 -20.57 12.89
N GLY A 226 4.00 -20.50 11.92
CA GLY A 226 3.74 -19.88 10.63
C GLY A 226 2.62 -20.55 9.85
N GLN A 227 2.45 -21.88 9.96
CA GLN A 227 1.38 -22.60 9.26
C GLN A 227 0.03 -22.39 9.91
N LYS A 228 -0.05 -22.37 11.25
CA LYS A 228 -1.30 -22.06 11.98
C LYS A 228 -1.70 -20.60 11.82
N ALA A 229 -0.76 -19.67 11.94
CA ALA A 229 -1.01 -18.26 11.66
C ALA A 229 -1.43 -18.06 10.19
N GLU A 230 -0.85 -18.85 9.27
CA GLU A 230 -1.21 -18.85 7.87
C GLU A 230 -2.62 -19.44 7.62
N ALA A 231 -3.06 -20.39 8.43
CA ALA A 231 -4.44 -20.87 8.37
C ALA A 231 -5.45 -19.83 8.87
N ILE A 232 -5.08 -19.01 9.86
CA ILE A 232 -5.99 -18.06 10.52
C ILE A 232 -6.31 -16.84 9.66
N TRP A 233 -5.31 -16.07 9.21
CA TRP A 233 -5.51 -14.94 8.29
C TRP A 233 -6.09 -15.37 6.92
N ASN A 234 -5.81 -16.59 6.44
CA ASN A 234 -6.41 -17.10 5.21
C ASN A 234 -7.91 -17.28 5.37
N LYS A 235 -8.45 -17.56 6.58
CA LYS A 235 -9.90 -17.57 6.85
C LYS A 235 -10.56 -16.19 6.70
N PHE A 236 -9.79 -15.10 6.81
CA PHE A 236 -10.31 -13.75 6.58
C PHE A 236 -10.28 -13.40 5.09
N ILE A 237 -9.19 -13.76 4.40
CA ILE A 237 -8.95 -13.46 2.98
C ILE A 237 -9.80 -14.32 2.06
N ASN A 238 -9.78 -15.61 2.31
CA ASN A 238 -10.62 -16.62 1.71
C ASN A 238 -11.43 -17.20 2.86
N PRO A 239 -12.57 -16.58 3.24
CA PRO A 239 -13.50 -17.28 4.10
C PRO A 239 -13.75 -18.61 3.42
N SER A 240 -13.29 -19.72 4.02
CA SER A 240 -13.72 -21.04 3.57
C SER A 240 -15.22 -20.91 3.38
N PRO A 241 -15.75 -21.30 2.20
CA PRO A 241 -17.17 -21.17 1.94
C PRO A 241 -17.88 -21.69 3.19
N PRO A 242 -18.85 -20.93 3.74
CA PRO A 242 -19.54 -21.34 4.97
C PRO A 242 -19.87 -22.82 4.81
N PRO A 243 -19.67 -23.65 5.85
CA PRO A 243 -19.91 -25.08 5.74
C PRO A 243 -21.24 -25.27 5.02
N LEU A 244 -21.17 -25.91 3.85
CA LEU A 244 -22.31 -25.99 2.94
C LEU A 244 -23.49 -26.46 3.77
N THR A 245 -24.56 -25.68 3.74
CA THR A 245 -25.82 -26.09 4.37
C THR A 245 -26.23 -27.44 3.76
N PRO A 246 -27.00 -28.28 4.46
CA PRO A 246 -27.45 -29.56 3.91
C PRO A 246 -28.08 -29.45 2.51
N GLN A 247 -28.72 -28.31 2.22
CA GLN A 247 -29.29 -27.97 0.91
C GLN A 247 -28.21 -27.67 -0.14
N GLU A 248 -27.15 -26.96 0.21
CA GLU A 248 -26.02 -26.66 -0.69
C GLU A 248 -25.18 -27.93 -1.00
N VAL A 249 -25.05 -28.85 -0.04
CA VAL A 249 -24.41 -30.17 -0.27
C VAL A 249 -25.25 -31.03 -1.22
N GLU A 250 -26.58 -31.04 -1.05
CA GLU A 250 -27.49 -31.74 -1.97
C GLU A 250 -27.40 -31.15 -3.38
N TYR A 251 -27.28 -29.84 -3.50
CA TYR A 251 -27.14 -29.13 -4.77
C TYR A 251 -25.81 -29.45 -5.47
N GLU A 252 -24.69 -29.40 -4.75
CA GLU A 252 -23.38 -29.74 -5.30
C GLU A 252 -23.33 -31.19 -5.79
N LYS A 253 -23.91 -32.13 -5.02
CA LYS A 253 -24.02 -33.53 -5.43
C LYS A 253 -24.84 -33.69 -6.71
N TYR A 254 -25.98 -33.00 -6.80
CA TYR A 254 -26.83 -33.03 -8.00
C TYR A 254 -26.12 -32.48 -9.24
N LEU A 255 -25.35 -31.40 -9.10
CA LEU A 255 -24.56 -30.85 -10.19
C LEU A 255 -23.44 -31.79 -10.62
N GLY A 256 -22.80 -32.49 -9.68
CA GLY A 256 -21.83 -33.55 -9.98
C GLY A 256 -22.46 -34.70 -10.77
N ASP A 257 -23.64 -35.16 -10.34
CA ASP A 257 -24.38 -36.22 -11.03
C ASP A 257 -24.80 -35.77 -12.45
N LEU A 258 -25.25 -34.52 -12.62
CA LEU A 258 -25.57 -33.93 -13.93
C LEU A 258 -24.35 -33.78 -14.84
N SER A 259 -23.22 -33.32 -14.29
CA SER A 259 -21.97 -33.17 -15.05
C SER A 259 -21.50 -34.52 -15.61
N ASN A 260 -21.61 -35.58 -14.80
CA ASN A 260 -21.30 -36.94 -15.21
C ASN A 260 -22.22 -37.51 -16.31
N LEU A 261 -23.42 -36.95 -16.48
CA LEU A 261 -24.38 -37.35 -17.52
C LEU A 261 -24.11 -36.69 -18.88
N ASN A 262 -23.09 -35.82 -18.99
CA ASN A 262 -22.67 -35.13 -20.21
C ASN A 262 -23.84 -34.46 -20.95
N VAL A 263 -24.74 -33.84 -20.17
CA VAL A 263 -25.91 -33.12 -20.69
C VAL A 263 -25.49 -31.85 -21.43
N PRO A 264 -26.22 -31.44 -22.49
CA PRO A 264 -25.96 -30.18 -23.18
C PRO A 264 -25.92 -28.99 -22.21
N PRO A 265 -25.03 -27.99 -22.41
CA PRO A 265 -24.86 -26.87 -21.48
C PRO A 265 -26.16 -26.12 -21.15
N GLU A 266 -27.06 -25.95 -22.11
CA GLU A 266 -28.35 -25.29 -21.88
C GLU A 266 -29.28 -26.11 -20.97
N ALA A 267 -29.28 -27.44 -21.15
CA ALA A 267 -30.05 -28.35 -20.30
C ALA A 267 -29.44 -28.45 -18.90
N PHE A 268 -28.12 -28.41 -18.79
CA PHE A 268 -27.39 -28.34 -17.51
C PHE A 268 -27.76 -27.05 -16.76
N MET A 269 -27.72 -25.89 -17.42
CA MET A 269 -28.03 -24.61 -16.81
C MET A 269 -29.49 -24.53 -16.34
N SER A 270 -30.43 -24.93 -17.18
CA SER A 270 -31.86 -24.93 -16.83
C SER A 270 -32.18 -25.89 -15.68
N SER A 271 -31.56 -27.07 -15.67
CA SER A 271 -31.73 -28.07 -14.61
C SER A 271 -31.08 -27.65 -13.29
N ALA A 272 -29.90 -27.03 -13.36
CA ALA A 272 -29.19 -26.45 -12.22
C ALA A 272 -29.98 -25.30 -11.59
N GLU A 273 -30.61 -24.44 -12.39
CA GLU A 273 -31.41 -23.30 -11.92
C GLU A 273 -32.74 -23.76 -11.28
N ALA A 274 -33.40 -24.75 -11.87
CA ALA A 274 -34.61 -25.35 -11.33
C ALA A 274 -34.35 -26.04 -9.97
N LYS A 275 -33.23 -26.78 -9.83
CA LYS A 275 -32.88 -27.44 -8.57
C LYS A 275 -32.44 -26.42 -7.50
N ALA A 276 -31.74 -25.35 -7.87
CA ALA A 276 -31.40 -24.26 -6.95
C ALA A 276 -32.66 -23.59 -6.38
N SER A 277 -33.62 -23.30 -7.25
CA SER A 277 -34.91 -22.71 -6.88
C SER A 277 -35.75 -23.64 -5.99
N ALA A 278 -35.75 -24.94 -6.29
CA ALA A 278 -36.46 -25.95 -5.48
C ALA A 278 -35.88 -26.14 -4.08
N LEU A 279 -34.56 -25.96 -3.93
CA LEU A 279 -33.87 -26.02 -2.64
C LEU A 279 -33.91 -24.70 -1.86
N GLY A 280 -34.51 -23.65 -2.43
CA GLY A 280 -34.56 -22.32 -1.81
C GLY A 280 -33.20 -21.67 -1.67
N LEU A 281 -32.25 -22.03 -2.54
CA LEU A 281 -30.89 -21.51 -2.50
C LEU A 281 -30.85 -20.07 -3.01
N ASP A 282 -30.03 -19.25 -2.34
CA ASP A 282 -29.75 -17.91 -2.81
C ASP A 282 -29.05 -17.96 -4.18
N SER A 283 -29.48 -17.10 -5.12
CA SER A 283 -28.99 -17.09 -6.50
C SER A 283 -27.46 -16.92 -6.57
N GLN A 284 -26.89 -16.05 -5.73
CA GLN A 284 -25.45 -15.80 -5.76
C GLN A 284 -24.65 -17.02 -5.29
N LYS A 285 -25.20 -17.77 -4.32
CA LYS A 285 -24.58 -19.00 -3.82
C LYS A 285 -24.72 -20.16 -4.78
N ALA A 286 -25.90 -20.32 -5.38
CA ALA A 286 -26.13 -21.33 -6.41
C ALA A 286 -25.22 -21.12 -7.62
N ASP A 287 -25.06 -19.87 -8.06
CA ASP A 287 -24.16 -19.50 -9.15
C ASP A 287 -22.69 -19.80 -8.79
N ALA A 288 -22.27 -19.51 -7.56
CA ALA A 288 -20.91 -19.78 -7.09
C ALA A 288 -20.57 -21.28 -7.06
N ILE A 289 -21.53 -22.14 -6.68
CA ILE A 289 -21.34 -23.61 -6.71
C ILE A 289 -21.39 -24.11 -8.16
N ARG A 290 -22.34 -23.64 -8.97
CA ARG A 290 -22.50 -24.02 -10.39
C ARG A 290 -21.27 -23.71 -11.22
N ASN A 291 -20.65 -22.54 -11.03
CA ASN A 291 -19.47 -22.12 -11.79
C ASN A 291 -18.25 -23.03 -11.58
N ARG A 292 -18.22 -23.83 -10.51
CA ARG A 292 -17.16 -24.83 -10.28
C ARG A 292 -17.24 -26.02 -11.24
N PHE A 293 -18.41 -26.29 -11.81
CA PHE A 293 -18.65 -27.41 -12.74
C PHE A 293 -18.65 -26.97 -14.21
N LEU A 294 -18.42 -25.68 -14.48
CA LEU A 294 -18.37 -25.07 -15.81
C LEU A 294 -16.94 -24.69 -16.24
N SER A 295 -15.92 -25.03 -15.43
CA SER A 295 -14.48 -24.87 -15.73
C SER A 295 -13.92 -26.13 -16.40
#